data_AF-A0A0Q8JHK1-F1
#
_entry.id   AF-A0A0Q8JHK1-F1
#
_cell.length_a   1.000
_cell.length_b   1.000
_cell.length_c   1.000
_cell.angle_alpha   90.00
_cell.angle_beta   90.00
_cell.angle_gamma   90.00
#
_symmetry.space_group_name_H-M   'P 1'
#
loop_
_entity.id
_entity.type
_entity.pdbx_description
1 polymer ?
#
loop_
_entity_poly.entity_id
_entity_poly.type
_entity_poly.pdbx_seq_one_letter_code
_entity_poly.pdbx_strand_id
1 'polypeptide(L)'
;MVKGFAQNDAVVILKTNGQTLQGYLSKIDLARDCFVIRVAVYIGFDGKVEREDLVECKFGDVDTISKFGAAPKNPPTFDADLKQYPIGKYLMIWGRHGSSTNPTIEQGVLKSINWDKRTLVLHNSTYDEDRTVNIDRISFIDDTRSGPGALGSVQTPNWHLRPDGAWYRGERKYTGS
;
A
#
# COMPACT_ATOMS: atom_id res chain seq x y z
N MET A 1 10.32 -3.51 25.32
CA MET A 1 10.94 -2.20 25.68
C MET A 1 10.93 -1.31 24.43
N VAL A 2 9.95 -0.42 24.27
CA VAL A 2 9.97 0.53 23.14
C VAL A 2 10.79 1.75 23.57
N LYS A 3 12.11 1.59 23.60
CA LYS A 3 13.06 2.67 23.86
C LYS A 3 12.84 3.77 22.80
N GLY A 4 12.53 4.99 23.25
CA GLY A 4 12.49 6.17 22.38
C GLY A 4 11.11 6.76 22.06
N PHE A 5 10.04 6.24 22.66
CA PHE A 5 8.68 6.76 22.47
C PHE A 5 8.11 7.31 23.79
N ALA A 6 7.43 8.45 23.69
CA ALA A 6 6.80 9.16 24.79
C ALA A 6 5.30 9.34 24.55
N GLN A 7 4.58 9.68 25.61
CA GLN A 7 3.18 10.08 25.49
C GLN A 7 3.06 11.28 24.53
N ASN A 8 1.99 11.28 23.73
CA ASN A 8 1.68 12.20 22.65
C ASN A 8 2.63 12.16 21.43
N ASP A 9 3.58 11.23 21.37
CA ASP A 9 4.27 10.97 20.11
C ASP A 9 3.25 10.53 19.05
N ALA A 10 3.25 11.21 17.92
CA ALA A 10 2.53 10.75 16.75
C ALA A 10 3.25 9.50 16.22
N VAL A 11 2.54 8.41 15.95
CA VAL A 11 3.11 7.12 15.59
C VAL A 11 2.36 6.43 14.46
N VAL A 12 3.10 5.62 13.71
CA VAL A 12 2.58 4.61 12.77
C VAL A 12 3.00 3.24 13.29
N ILE A 13 2.04 2.33 13.39
CA ILE A 13 2.22 0.98 13.92
C ILE A 13 1.78 -0.02 12.86
N LEU A 14 2.66 -0.95 12.51
CA LEU A 14 2.32 -2.16 11.77
C LEU A 14 2.15 -3.30 12.77
N LYS A 15 0.99 -3.93 12.76
CA LYS A 15 0.74 -5.14 13.54
C LYS A 15 1.22 -6.39 12.81
N THR A 16 1.49 -7.45 13.56
CA THR A 16 1.89 -8.77 13.03
C THR A 16 0.86 -9.39 12.10
N ASN A 17 -0.42 -8.99 12.21
CA ASN A 17 -1.50 -9.40 11.31
C ASN A 17 -1.61 -8.53 10.03
N GLY A 18 -0.66 -7.62 9.79
CA GLY A 18 -0.63 -6.71 8.65
C GLY A 18 -1.51 -5.46 8.80
N GLN A 19 -2.22 -5.28 9.91
CA GLN A 19 -3.02 -4.08 10.16
C GLN A 19 -2.12 -2.88 10.49
N THR A 20 -2.31 -1.76 9.78
CA THR A 20 -1.65 -0.49 10.10
C THR A 20 -2.56 0.41 10.94
N LEU A 21 -2.02 0.97 12.02
CA LEU A 21 -2.66 1.99 12.84
C LEU A 21 -1.82 3.26 12.86
N GLN A 22 -2.49 4.40 12.75
CA GLN A 22 -1.86 5.72 12.83
C GLN A 22 -2.58 6.55 13.90
N GLY A 23 -1.82 7.18 14.78
CA GLY A 23 -2.42 7.97 15.85
C GLY A 23 -1.38 8.56 16.80
N TYR A 24 -1.83 8.98 17.97
CA TYR A 24 -0.97 9.52 19.02
C TYR A 24 -0.89 8.54 20.18
N LEU A 25 0.32 8.30 20.71
CA LEU A 25 0.49 7.50 21.92
C LEU A 25 -0.20 8.18 23.10
N SER A 26 -1.22 7.53 23.67
CA SER A 26 -2.00 8.07 24.79
C SER A 26 -1.47 7.59 26.14
N LYS A 27 -1.10 6.31 26.24
CA LYS A 27 -0.58 5.70 27.47
C LYS A 27 0.35 4.54 27.14
N ILE A 28 1.39 4.34 27.95
CA ILE A 28 2.27 3.17 27.89
C ILE A 28 2.20 2.47 29.25
N ASP A 29 1.85 1.18 29.26
CA ASP A 29 1.80 0.36 30.47
C ASP A 29 2.77 -0.81 30.34
N LEU A 30 3.98 -0.61 30.89
CA LEU A 30 5.05 -1.60 30.84
C LEU A 30 4.75 -2.82 31.72
N ALA A 31 3.92 -2.69 32.76
CA ALA A 31 3.57 -3.80 33.63
C ALA A 31 2.57 -4.75 32.95
N ARG A 32 1.72 -4.21 32.08
CA ARG A 32 0.72 -4.97 31.32
C ARG A 32 1.15 -5.33 29.90
N ASP A 33 2.39 -5.01 29.54
CA ASP A 33 2.97 -5.21 28.20
C ASP A 33 2.08 -4.65 27.06
N CYS A 34 1.49 -3.47 27.30
CA CYS A 34 0.61 -2.82 26.34
C CYS A 34 0.79 -1.29 26.29
N PHE A 35 0.19 -0.69 25.28
CA PHE A 35 0.09 0.75 25.13
C PHE A 35 -1.23 1.11 24.45
N VAL A 36 -1.69 2.33 24.68
CA VAL A 36 -2.95 2.86 24.13
C VAL A 36 -2.59 3.92 23.11
N ILE A 37 -3.20 3.83 21.93
CA ILE A 37 -3.15 4.87 20.91
C ILE A 37 -4.50 5.55 20.77
N ARG A 38 -4.45 6.85 20.55
CA ARG A 38 -5.59 7.65 20.12
C ARG A 38 -5.55 7.72 18.61
N VAL A 39 -6.40 6.93 17.96
CA VAL A 39 -6.55 6.91 16.51
C VAL A 39 -7.55 7.99 16.14
N ALA A 40 -7.11 8.96 15.36
CA ALA A 40 -8.05 9.80 14.62
C ALA A 40 -8.57 8.94 13.48
N VAL A 41 -9.83 8.50 13.57
CA VAL A 41 -10.51 7.93 12.40
C VAL A 41 -10.65 9.10 11.44
N TYR A 42 -10.10 9.04 10.23
CA TYR A 42 -10.36 10.09 9.25
C TYR A 42 -11.78 9.92 8.69
N ILE A 43 -12.39 11.09 8.51
CA ILE A 43 -13.80 11.40 8.45
C ILE A 43 -13.96 12.43 7.35
N GLY A 44 -14.99 12.26 6.50
CA GLY A 44 -15.55 13.30 5.63
C GLY A 44 -14.60 13.98 4.64
N PHE A 45 -15.13 14.48 3.52
CA PHE A 45 -14.34 15.28 2.57
C PHE A 45 -13.86 16.65 3.14
N ASP A 46 -14.23 17.01 4.37
CA ASP A 46 -13.98 18.33 4.97
C ASP A 46 -12.82 18.37 6.00
N GLY A 47 -12.16 17.24 6.27
CA GLY A 47 -10.97 17.19 7.12
C GLY A 47 -11.23 17.41 8.62
N LYS A 48 -12.49 17.34 9.06
CA LYS A 48 -12.83 17.40 10.49
C LYS A 48 -12.72 16.02 11.14
N VAL A 49 -12.24 15.98 12.38
CA VAL A 49 -12.22 14.75 13.19
C VAL A 49 -13.62 14.58 13.84
N GLU A 50 -14.50 13.74 13.29
CA GLU A 50 -15.79 13.35 13.91
C GLU A 50 -15.64 12.29 15.04
N ARG A 51 -14.51 11.56 15.17
CA ARG A 51 -14.36 10.44 16.10
C ARG A 51 -12.91 10.13 16.44
N GLU A 52 -12.61 10.18 17.74
CA GLU A 52 -11.38 9.66 18.32
C GLU A 52 -11.67 8.29 18.95
N ASP A 53 -10.97 7.24 18.49
CA ASP A 53 -11.02 5.93 19.13
C ASP A 53 -9.74 5.69 19.92
N LEU A 54 -9.88 5.15 21.13
CA LEU A 54 -8.75 4.65 21.93
C LEU A 54 -8.56 3.16 21.64
N VAL A 55 -7.42 2.80 21.06
CA VAL A 55 -7.08 1.42 20.73
C VAL A 55 -5.95 0.96 21.64
N GLU A 56 -6.21 -0.06 22.45
CA GLU A 56 -5.16 -0.77 23.20
C GLU A 56 -4.43 -1.73 22.26
N CYS A 57 -3.10 -1.70 22.29
CA CYS A 57 -2.22 -2.58 21.53
C CYS A 57 -1.26 -3.28 22.49
N LYS A 58 -1.09 -4.60 22.36
CA LYS A 58 -0.05 -5.34 23.07
C LYS A 58 1.26 -5.23 22.32
N PHE A 59 2.39 -5.19 23.03
CA PHE A 59 3.69 -5.12 22.35
C PHE A 59 3.97 -6.37 21.49
N GLY A 60 3.50 -7.55 21.91
CA GLY A 60 3.63 -8.79 21.13
C GLY A 60 2.85 -8.81 19.81
N ASP A 61 1.85 -7.93 19.64
CA ASP A 61 1.05 -7.84 18.40
C ASP A 61 1.61 -6.80 17.43
N VAL A 62 2.73 -6.15 17.77
CA VAL A 62 3.38 -5.09 16.99
C VAL A 62 4.59 -5.65 16.28
N ASP A 63 4.58 -5.56 14.96
CA ASP A 63 5.75 -5.84 14.14
C ASP A 63 6.69 -4.62 14.14
N THR A 64 6.16 -3.43 13.80
CA THR A 64 6.94 -2.18 13.83
C THR A 64 6.15 -1.01 14.41
N ILE A 65 6.87 -0.09 15.07
CA ILE A 65 6.36 1.21 15.52
C ILE A 65 7.36 2.30 15.15
N SER A 66 6.87 3.41 14.60
CA SER A 66 7.68 4.53 14.11
C SER A 66 7.02 5.86 14.45
N LYS A 67 7.81 6.94 14.62
CA LYS A 67 7.25 8.28 14.84
C LYS A 67 6.73 8.85 13.51
N PHE A 68 5.49 9.33 13.52
CA PHE A 68 4.88 10.03 12.40
C PHE A 68 5.58 11.38 12.18
N GLY A 69 5.99 11.65 10.94
CA GLY A 69 6.74 12.88 10.59
C GLY A 69 8.24 12.86 10.93
N ALA A 70 8.72 11.89 11.71
CA ALA A 70 10.12 11.52 11.62
C ALA A 70 10.29 10.73 10.33
N ALA A 71 10.98 11.30 9.35
CA ALA A 71 11.51 10.48 8.26
C ALA A 71 12.24 9.30 8.92
N PRO A 72 11.81 8.05 8.67
CA PRO A 72 12.44 6.91 9.30
C PRO A 72 13.94 7.02 8.99
N LYS A 73 14.78 7.01 10.04
CA LYS A 73 16.24 7.14 9.85
C LYS A 73 16.77 6.09 8.86
N ASN A 74 16.08 4.96 8.78
CA ASN A 74 16.14 4.00 7.70
C ASN A 74 14.68 3.71 7.27
N PRO A 75 14.16 4.21 6.14
CA PRO A 75 12.90 3.69 5.59
C PRO A 75 12.98 2.16 5.53
N PRO A 76 11.88 1.41 5.68
CA PRO A 76 11.89 -0.03 5.45
C PRO A 76 12.55 -0.28 4.10
N THR A 77 13.75 -0.87 4.15
CA THR A 77 14.52 -1.13 2.94
C THR A 77 13.96 -2.42 2.37
N PHE A 78 13.27 -2.31 1.24
CA PHE A 78 12.84 -3.48 0.45
C PHE A 78 14.02 -4.33 -0.04
N ASP A 79 15.27 -3.97 0.30
CA ASP A 79 16.49 -4.69 -0.02
C ASP A 79 16.45 -6.19 0.37
N ALA A 80 15.86 -6.55 1.52
CA ALA A 80 15.72 -7.95 1.92
C ALA A 80 14.66 -8.68 1.06
N ASP A 81 13.51 -8.04 0.85
CA ASP A 81 12.42 -8.58 0.04
C ASP A 81 12.79 -8.67 -1.45
N LEU A 82 13.61 -7.75 -1.95
CA LEU A 82 14.04 -7.76 -3.35
C LEU A 82 15.10 -8.83 -3.62
N LYS A 83 15.88 -9.24 -2.60
CA LYS A 83 16.87 -10.32 -2.74
C LYS A 83 16.25 -11.71 -2.87
N GLN A 84 15.04 -11.92 -2.35
CA GLN A 84 14.34 -13.21 -2.49
C GLN A 84 13.67 -13.40 -3.86
N TYR A 85 13.46 -12.32 -4.62
CA TYR A 85 12.83 -12.43 -5.94
C TYR A 85 13.85 -12.75 -7.04
N PRO A 86 13.66 -13.85 -7.79
CA PRO A 86 14.52 -14.14 -8.92
C PRO A 86 14.26 -13.19 -10.09
N ILE A 87 15.29 -12.91 -10.88
CA ILE A 87 15.13 -12.29 -12.20
C ILE A 87 14.17 -13.14 -13.03
N GLY A 88 13.23 -12.52 -13.73
CA GLY A 88 12.12 -13.18 -14.42
C GLY A 88 10.83 -13.28 -13.62
N LYS A 89 10.82 -12.95 -12.33
CA LYS A 89 9.59 -12.87 -11.52
C LYS A 89 8.76 -11.66 -11.94
N TYR A 90 7.46 -11.86 -12.14
CA TYR A 90 6.52 -10.77 -12.30
C TYR A 90 6.24 -10.09 -10.96
N LEU A 91 6.34 -8.76 -10.92
CA LEU A 91 6.13 -7.95 -9.72
C LEU A 91 5.21 -6.77 -10.04
N MET A 92 4.37 -6.42 -9.08
CA MET A 92 3.65 -5.14 -9.04
C MET A 92 4.18 -4.32 -7.88
N ILE A 93 4.80 -3.19 -8.19
CA ILE A 93 5.47 -2.33 -7.23
C ILE A 93 4.65 -1.06 -7.07
N TRP A 94 4.15 -0.87 -5.86
CA TRP A 94 3.41 0.31 -5.46
C TRP A 94 4.35 1.33 -4.84
N GLY A 95 4.20 2.58 -5.20
CA GLY A 95 5.05 3.64 -4.67
C GLY A 95 4.84 4.97 -5.35
N ARG A 96 5.59 5.99 -4.94
CA ARG A 96 5.56 7.29 -5.62
C ARG A 96 6.57 7.29 -6.76
N HIS A 97 6.14 6.78 -7.91
CA HIS A 97 7.01 6.66 -9.09
C HIS A 97 6.83 7.87 -10.03
N GLY A 98 7.93 8.30 -10.65
CA GLY A 98 7.94 9.47 -11.53
C GLY A 98 7.63 10.79 -10.84
N SER A 99 6.79 11.61 -11.48
CA SER A 99 6.31 12.91 -11.00
C SER A 99 4.96 12.87 -10.29
N SER A 100 4.39 11.67 -10.09
CA SER A 100 3.07 11.53 -9.47
C SER A 100 3.10 11.90 -7.99
N THR A 101 2.17 12.77 -7.60
CA THR A 101 1.89 13.11 -6.19
C THR A 101 1.23 11.95 -5.44
N ASN A 102 0.51 11.10 -6.15
CA ASN A 102 -0.18 9.93 -5.62
C ASN A 102 0.64 8.65 -5.84
N PRO A 103 0.54 7.64 -4.96
CA PRO A 103 1.11 6.33 -5.21
C PRO A 103 0.56 5.74 -6.53
N THR A 104 1.48 5.29 -7.38
CA THR A 104 1.20 4.60 -8.63
C THR A 104 1.73 3.17 -8.56
N ILE A 105 1.32 2.35 -9.52
CA ILE A 105 1.80 0.99 -9.67
C ILE A 105 2.69 0.92 -10.90
N GLU A 106 3.93 0.47 -10.70
CA GLU A 106 4.78 -0.01 -11.78
C GLU A 106 4.71 -1.53 -11.79
N GLN A 107 4.50 -2.14 -12.97
CA GLN A 107 4.32 -3.59 -13.07
C GLN A 107 5.11 -4.16 -14.23
N GLY A 108 5.59 -5.39 -14.06
CA GLY A 108 6.32 -6.09 -15.10
C GLY A 108 7.19 -7.22 -14.58
N VAL A 109 7.93 -7.83 -15.50
CA VAL A 109 8.90 -8.88 -15.20
C VAL A 109 10.20 -8.25 -14.73
N LEU A 110 10.69 -8.65 -13.55
CA LEU A 110 11.95 -8.17 -12.99
C LEU A 110 13.12 -8.55 -13.90
N LYS A 111 13.79 -7.56 -14.52
CA LYS A 111 14.96 -7.77 -15.39
C LYS A 111 16.29 -7.66 -14.65
N SER A 112 16.40 -6.67 -13.75
CA SER A 112 17.65 -6.41 -13.05
C SER A 112 17.42 -5.54 -11.82
N ILE A 113 18.30 -5.67 -10.82
CA ILE A 113 18.39 -4.77 -9.67
C ILE A 113 19.80 -4.16 -9.65
N ASN A 114 19.88 -2.84 -9.51
CA ASN A 114 21.12 -2.09 -9.30
C ASN A 114 21.13 -1.55 -7.87
N TRP A 115 21.84 -2.25 -6.99
CA TRP A 115 21.94 -1.91 -5.57
C TRP A 115 22.66 -0.58 -5.32
N ASP A 116 23.70 -0.28 -6.11
CA ASP A 116 24.48 0.95 -5.96
C ASP A 116 23.65 2.20 -6.29
N LYS A 117 22.81 2.11 -7.33
CA LYS A 117 21.91 3.19 -7.76
C LYS A 117 20.56 3.17 -7.05
N ARG A 118 20.30 2.14 -6.22
CA ARG A 118 19.02 1.88 -5.56
C ARG A 118 17.84 1.87 -6.55
N THR A 119 18.02 1.19 -7.68
CA THR A 119 16.99 1.02 -8.70
C THR A 119 16.79 -0.42 -9.12
N LEU A 120 15.62 -0.73 -9.66
CA LEU A 120 15.35 -1.98 -10.37
C LEU A 120 14.67 -1.69 -11.70
N VAL A 121 14.73 -2.66 -12.61
CA VAL A 121 14.09 -2.58 -13.93
C VAL A 121 13.02 -3.64 -14.04
N LEU A 122 11.80 -3.20 -14.34
CA LEU A 122 10.68 -4.05 -14.71
C LEU A 122 10.45 -3.95 -16.22
N HIS A 123 10.35 -5.07 -16.90
CA HIS A 123 9.89 -5.11 -18.28
C HIS A 123 8.37 -5.23 -18.31
N ASN A 124 7.70 -4.19 -18.78
CA ASN A 124 6.25 -4.13 -18.90
C ASN A 124 5.84 -4.79 -20.22
N SER A 125 5.27 -5.99 -20.15
CA SER A 125 4.84 -6.75 -21.33
C SER A 125 3.63 -6.16 -22.05
N THR A 126 2.85 -5.27 -21.41
CA THR A 126 1.68 -4.63 -22.02
C THR A 126 2.09 -3.53 -22.99
N TYR A 127 3.11 -2.75 -22.63
CA TYR A 127 3.62 -1.63 -23.44
C TYR A 127 4.96 -1.94 -24.12
N ASP A 128 5.49 -3.16 -23.91
CA ASP A 128 6.78 -3.63 -24.43
C ASP A 128 7.93 -2.65 -24.15
N GLU A 129 8.06 -2.24 -22.89
CA GLU A 129 9.05 -1.24 -22.48
C GLU A 129 9.64 -1.54 -21.10
N ASP A 130 10.85 -1.05 -20.88
CA ASP A 130 11.52 -1.15 -19.58
C ASP A 130 11.19 0.07 -18.71
N ARG A 131 10.72 -0.19 -17.50
CA ARG A 131 10.43 0.80 -16.47
C ARG A 131 11.45 0.70 -15.34
N THR A 132 12.15 1.81 -15.08
CA THR A 132 13.08 1.90 -13.96
C THR A 132 12.36 2.40 -12.72
N VAL A 133 12.45 1.63 -11.64
CA VAL A 133 11.81 1.91 -10.36
C VAL A 133 12.89 2.21 -9.32
N ASN A 134 12.70 3.29 -8.55
CA ASN A 134 13.57 3.62 -7.43
C ASN A 134 13.12 2.85 -6.17
N ILE A 135 14.05 2.09 -5.58
CA ILE A 135 13.78 1.19 -4.44
C ILE A 135 13.31 1.98 -3.20
N ASP A 136 13.85 3.18 -2.99
CA ASP A 136 13.52 4.01 -1.83
C ASP A 136 12.13 4.65 -1.91
N ARG A 137 11.48 4.53 -3.07
CA ARG A 137 10.12 5.03 -3.29
C ARG A 137 9.07 3.92 -3.29
N ILE A 138 9.49 2.68 -3.07
CA ILE A 138 8.58 1.55 -2.91
C ILE A 138 7.85 1.67 -1.58
N SER A 139 6.55 1.38 -1.62
CA SER A 139 5.68 1.31 -0.45
C SER A 139 5.13 -0.10 -0.24
N PHE A 140 5.00 -0.89 -1.32
CA PHE A 140 4.52 -2.27 -1.26
C PHE A 140 4.91 -3.03 -2.54
N ILE A 141 5.17 -4.34 -2.42
CA ILE A 141 5.42 -5.25 -3.55
C ILE A 141 4.36 -6.34 -3.51
N ASP A 142 3.56 -6.45 -4.57
CA ASP A 142 2.66 -7.57 -4.82
C ASP A 142 3.35 -8.54 -5.79
N ASP A 143 3.73 -9.71 -5.28
CA ASP A 143 4.38 -10.79 -6.00
C ASP A 143 3.43 -11.98 -6.28
N THR A 144 2.16 -11.83 -5.92
CA THR A 144 1.15 -12.91 -6.02
C THR A 144 0.72 -13.17 -7.46
N ARG A 145 1.12 -12.31 -8.39
CA ARG A 145 0.72 -12.36 -9.81
C ARG A 145 1.84 -12.88 -10.70
N SER A 146 1.44 -13.46 -11.83
CA SER A 146 2.34 -13.95 -12.87
C SER A 146 2.26 -13.16 -14.18
N GLY A 147 1.44 -12.10 -14.24
CA GLY A 147 1.24 -11.30 -15.44
C GLY A 147 0.29 -10.10 -15.24
N PRO A 148 0.12 -9.26 -16.27
CA PRO A 148 -0.77 -8.11 -16.22
C PRO A 148 -2.24 -8.54 -16.19
N GLY A 149 -3.07 -7.81 -15.44
CA GLY A 149 -4.51 -8.06 -15.34
C GLY A 149 -5.03 -8.02 -13.90
N ALA A 150 -6.34 -7.79 -13.73
CA ALA A 150 -7.00 -7.85 -12.42
C ALA A 150 -7.31 -9.31 -12.04
N LEU A 151 -7.17 -9.65 -10.75
CA LEU A 151 -7.57 -10.97 -10.20
C LEU A 151 -9.10 -11.18 -10.17
N GLY A 152 -9.87 -10.15 -10.51
CA GLY A 152 -11.33 -10.23 -10.60
C GLY A 152 -11.79 -10.63 -12.00
N SER A 153 -12.95 -11.28 -12.08
CA SER A 153 -13.69 -11.43 -13.34
C SER A 153 -13.72 -10.10 -14.06
N VAL A 154 -13.50 -10.10 -15.39
CA VAL A 154 -13.77 -8.95 -16.26
C VAL A 154 -15.08 -8.34 -15.80
N GLN A 155 -15.05 -7.07 -15.36
CA GLN A 155 -16.27 -6.34 -15.05
C GLN A 155 -17.16 -6.47 -16.27
N THR A 156 -18.22 -7.28 -16.16
CA THR A 156 -19.19 -7.43 -17.23
C THR A 156 -19.66 -6.02 -17.57
N PRO A 157 -19.68 -5.62 -18.85
CA PRO A 157 -20.03 -4.26 -19.24
C PRO A 157 -21.32 -3.86 -18.53
N ASN A 158 -21.33 -2.70 -17.87
CA ASN A 158 -22.58 -2.16 -17.33
C ASN A 158 -23.53 -1.78 -18.48
N TRP A 159 -24.80 -1.56 -18.14
CA TRP A 159 -25.77 -1.03 -19.09
C TRP A 159 -25.26 0.30 -19.66
N HIS A 160 -25.17 0.40 -20.98
CA HIS A 160 -24.81 1.61 -21.70
C HIS A 160 -25.83 1.89 -22.81
N LEU A 161 -26.08 3.18 -23.08
CA LEU A 161 -26.98 3.61 -24.15
C LEU A 161 -26.23 3.61 -25.48
N ARG A 162 -26.82 3.00 -26.52
CA ARG A 162 -26.27 3.02 -27.89
C ARG A 162 -27.01 4.03 -28.78
N PRO A 163 -26.48 4.38 -29.98
CA PRO A 163 -27.11 5.36 -30.88
C PRO A 163 -28.52 5.01 -31.35
N ASP A 164 -28.94 3.75 -31.24
CA ASP A 164 -30.30 3.29 -31.53
C ASP A 164 -31.28 3.60 -30.38
N GLY A 165 -30.85 4.30 -29.34
CA GLY A 165 -31.67 4.71 -28.20
C GLY A 165 -31.96 3.60 -27.19
N ALA A 166 -31.35 2.42 -27.32
CA ALA A 166 -31.57 1.30 -26.42
C ALA A 166 -30.41 1.07 -25.45
N TRP A 167 -30.72 0.49 -24.29
CA TRP A 167 -29.75 0.08 -23.29
C TRP A 167 -29.16 -1.29 -23.63
N TYR A 168 -27.85 -1.43 -23.54
CA TYR A 168 -27.12 -2.68 -23.82
C TYR A 168 -26.20 -3.08 -22.67
N ARG A 169 -26.10 -4.39 -22.41
CA ARG A 169 -25.11 -5.01 -21.52
C ARG A 169 -24.28 -6.00 -22.34
N GLY A 170 -23.08 -5.60 -22.76
CA GLY A 170 -22.35 -6.34 -23.81
C GLY A 170 -23.11 -6.29 -25.13
N GLU A 171 -23.41 -7.46 -25.71
CA GLU A 171 -24.23 -7.61 -26.93
C GLU A 171 -25.75 -7.73 -26.65
N ARG A 172 -26.15 -7.83 -25.38
CA ARG A 172 -27.56 -8.01 -24.99
C ARG A 172 -28.29 -6.67 -24.96
N LYS A 173 -29.32 -6.53 -25.81
CA LYS A 173 -30.26 -5.39 -25.82
C LYS A 173 -31.29 -5.52 -24.69
N TYR A 174 -31.61 -4.43 -24.01
CA TYR A 174 -32.69 -4.37 -23.02
C TYR A 174 -34.04 -4.49 -23.74
N THR A 175 -34.75 -5.59 -23.47
CA THR A 175 -36.14 -5.81 -23.87
C THR A 175 -36.96 -5.62 -22.61
N GLY A 176 -37.48 -4.42 -22.38
CA GLY A 176 -38.32 -4.15 -21.21
C GLY A 176 -39.43 -5.19 -21.09
N SER A 177 -39.67 -5.69 -19.88
CA SER A 177 -40.85 -6.47 -19.52
C SER A 177 -42.06 -5.56 -19.34
#